data_AF-A0A9D7SUY2-F1
#
_entry.id   AF-A0A9D7SUY2-F1
#
_cell.length_a   1.000
_cell.length_b   1.000
_cell.length_c   1.000
_cell.angle_alpha   90.00
_cell.angle_beta   90.00
_cell.angle_gamma   90.00
#
_symmetry.space_group_name_H-M   'P 1'
#
loop_
_entity.id
_entity.type
_entity.pdbx_description
1 polymer ?
#
loop_
_entity_poly.entity_id
_entity_poly.type
_entity_poly.pdbx_seq_one_letter_code
_entity_poly.pdbx_strand_id
1 'polypeptide(L)'
;MARMLVRHYGSKEFDKKKLNKYLKIERDYLNILYWEIRAENYYLELQSIQLKSFAKLDKATEIKFKNYVIELDKMTNINTIFFKDLRYKVKIALYESQNDYNSIFQLSDKTYKELIKSKNKSNIILQNINLRRAFALIQLGRFEESISIGTKDMKNLPSGSLGWYFIAHYKLKALLYKADYGNAIKLIKLMLEDPGFSKLGGNHKELFGATLGYIHLIVNAGLAGDPIKMVKVLPEFKIGKFLNAIPVFSKDKLGINVSILLMHIGFLLQRKNYNAIIDRIDSLKQYAYKYLRKDDTFRSNCMIKMVVQMTKADFNPIRTERYTSDLYKQLEQVKLAGSGENIETEIIPYEVLWGIMKKAIQ
;
A
#
# COMPACT_ATOMS: atom_id res chain seq x y z
N MET A 1 20.52 -30.80 -16.27
CA MET A 1 21.02 -32.17 -16.02
C MET A 1 20.25 -33.24 -16.81
N ALA A 2 18.91 -33.34 -16.70
CA ALA A 2 18.12 -34.35 -17.44
C ALA A 2 18.37 -34.35 -18.97
N ARG A 3 18.34 -33.18 -19.62
CA ARG A 3 18.69 -33.02 -21.05
C ARG A 3 20.07 -33.58 -21.44
N MET A 4 21.06 -33.44 -20.55
CA MET A 4 22.40 -33.99 -20.79
C MET A 4 22.40 -35.52 -20.69
N LEU A 5 21.64 -36.08 -19.75
CA LEU A 5 21.49 -37.53 -19.56
C LEU A 5 20.68 -38.18 -20.69
N VAL A 6 19.67 -37.49 -21.24
CA VAL A 6 18.97 -37.92 -22.46
C VAL A 6 19.95 -38.07 -23.63
N ARG A 7 20.83 -37.09 -23.84
CA ARG A 7 21.87 -37.17 -24.89
C ARG A 7 22.84 -38.32 -24.62
N HIS A 8 23.34 -38.44 -23.39
CA HIS A 8 24.28 -39.50 -23.01
C HIS A 8 23.72 -40.91 -23.27
N TYR A 9 22.54 -41.22 -22.72
CA TYR A 9 21.90 -42.54 -22.88
C TYR A 9 21.21 -42.75 -24.23
N GLY A 10 21.13 -41.70 -25.06
CA GLY A 10 20.60 -41.77 -26.42
C GLY A 10 21.67 -41.95 -27.50
N SER A 11 22.92 -41.53 -27.24
CA SER A 11 23.97 -41.55 -28.26
C SER A 11 25.33 -42.10 -27.84
N LYS A 12 25.73 -42.01 -26.56
CA LYS A 12 27.06 -42.45 -26.10
C LYS A 12 27.05 -43.81 -25.41
N GLU A 13 26.08 -44.03 -24.54
CA GLU A 13 25.94 -45.26 -23.74
C GLU A 13 24.47 -45.69 -23.80
N PHE A 14 24.05 -46.27 -24.93
CA PHE A 14 22.62 -46.51 -25.16
C PHE A 14 21.99 -47.39 -24.07
N ASP A 15 21.01 -46.84 -23.36
CA ASP A 15 20.21 -47.55 -22.36
C ASP A 15 18.75 -47.10 -22.49
N LYS A 16 17.90 -47.95 -23.08
CA LYS A 16 16.49 -47.64 -23.35
C LYS A 16 15.70 -47.29 -22.09
N LYS A 17 15.97 -47.94 -20.95
CA LYS A 17 15.24 -47.69 -19.69
C LYS A 17 15.65 -46.34 -19.12
N LYS A 18 16.95 -46.05 -19.05
CA LYS A 18 17.46 -44.75 -18.58
C LYS A 18 17.06 -43.62 -19.52
N LEU A 19 17.15 -43.81 -20.83
CA LEU A 19 16.70 -42.84 -21.82
C LEU A 19 15.22 -42.48 -21.62
N ASN A 20 14.33 -43.46 -21.53
CA ASN A 20 12.90 -43.22 -21.28
C ASN A 20 12.64 -42.52 -19.95
N LYS A 21 13.36 -42.90 -18.89
CA LYS A 21 13.29 -42.23 -17.59
C LYS A 21 13.65 -40.75 -17.70
N TYR A 22 14.77 -40.42 -18.33
CA TYR A 22 15.22 -39.03 -18.43
C TYR A 22 14.42 -38.21 -19.44
N LEU A 23 13.88 -38.82 -20.50
CA LEU A 23 12.93 -38.17 -21.40
C LEU A 23 11.63 -37.82 -20.69
N LYS A 24 11.12 -38.70 -19.81
CA LYS A 24 9.95 -38.40 -18.98
C LYS A 24 10.25 -37.22 -18.04
N ILE A 25 11.37 -37.27 -17.33
CA ILE A 25 11.80 -36.19 -16.43
C ILE A 25 11.93 -34.87 -17.22
N GLU A 26 12.59 -34.89 -18.38
CA GLU A 26 12.72 -33.70 -19.23
C GLU A 26 11.37 -33.13 -19.66
N ARG A 27 10.43 -33.97 -20.11
CA ARG A 27 9.08 -33.53 -20.48
C ARG A 27 8.31 -32.95 -19.29
N ASP A 28 8.39 -33.60 -18.13
CA ASP A 28 7.72 -33.16 -16.91
C ASP A 28 8.25 -31.77 -16.47
N TYR A 29 9.56 -31.56 -16.47
CA TYR A 29 10.17 -30.27 -16.12
C TYR A 29 9.93 -29.19 -17.18
N LEU A 30 9.90 -29.54 -18.47
CA LEU A 30 9.54 -28.58 -19.53
C LEU A 30 8.09 -28.12 -19.37
N ASN A 31 7.17 -29.02 -19.04
CA ASN A 31 5.78 -28.66 -18.77
C ASN A 31 5.66 -27.76 -17.53
N ILE A 32 6.38 -28.06 -16.45
CA ILE A 32 6.45 -27.18 -15.26
C ILE A 32 6.95 -25.79 -15.64
N LEU A 33 8.11 -25.71 -16.31
CA LEU A 33 8.72 -24.44 -16.69
C LEU A 33 7.80 -23.62 -17.62
N TYR A 34 7.12 -24.29 -18.56
CA TYR A 34 6.14 -23.66 -19.44
C TYR A 34 5.04 -22.96 -18.64
N TRP A 35 4.44 -23.65 -17.67
CA TRP A 35 3.35 -23.09 -16.86
C TRP A 35 3.83 -22.01 -15.89
N GLU A 36 5.04 -22.13 -15.36
CA GLU A 36 5.66 -21.09 -14.52
C GLU A 36 5.88 -19.79 -15.32
N ILE A 37 6.49 -19.88 -16.51
CA ILE A 37 6.68 -18.73 -17.40
C ILE A 37 5.34 -18.13 -17.81
N ARG A 38 4.35 -18.98 -18.13
CA ARG A 38 3.01 -18.51 -18.54
C ARG A 38 2.30 -17.75 -17.41
N ALA A 39 2.35 -18.26 -16.18
CA ALA A 39 1.79 -17.58 -15.01
C ALA A 39 2.53 -16.27 -14.69
N GLU A 40 3.85 -16.24 -14.86
CA GLU A 40 4.66 -15.03 -14.68
C GLU A 40 4.30 -13.96 -15.70
N ASN A 41 4.19 -14.32 -16.98
CA ASN A 41 3.78 -13.39 -18.03
C ASN A 41 2.38 -12.81 -17.76
N TYR A 42 1.43 -13.62 -17.30
CA TYR A 42 0.10 -13.14 -16.90
C TYR A 42 0.16 -12.13 -15.76
N TYR A 43 0.97 -12.41 -14.75
CA TYR A 43 1.16 -11.48 -13.63
C TYR A 43 1.82 -10.16 -14.06
N LEU A 44 2.87 -10.23 -14.89
CA LEU A 44 3.59 -9.06 -15.38
C LEU A 44 2.71 -8.19 -16.27
N GLU A 45 1.88 -8.79 -17.12
CA GLU A 45 0.92 -8.06 -17.94
C GLU A 45 -0.09 -7.29 -17.07
N LEU A 46 -0.69 -7.98 -16.08
CA LEU A 46 -1.58 -7.39 -15.07
C LEU A 46 -0.93 -6.19 -14.37
N GLN A 47 0.28 -6.38 -13.83
CA GLN A 47 1.02 -5.31 -13.17
C GLN A 47 1.31 -4.14 -14.11
N SER A 48 1.70 -4.41 -15.35
CA SER A 48 2.04 -3.35 -16.31
C SER A 48 0.85 -2.43 -16.60
N ILE A 49 -0.37 -2.98 -16.60
CA ILE A 49 -1.60 -2.22 -16.79
C ILE A 49 -1.92 -1.40 -15.54
N GLN A 50 -1.84 -2.01 -14.36
CA GLN A 50 -2.06 -1.32 -13.08
C GLN A 50 -1.06 -0.16 -12.86
N LEU A 51 0.21 -0.34 -13.24
CA LEU A 51 1.23 0.70 -13.16
C LEU A 51 0.98 1.88 -14.12
N LYS A 52 0.33 1.62 -15.26
CA LYS A 52 -0.01 2.66 -16.25
C LYS A 52 -1.30 3.39 -15.90
N SER A 53 -2.24 2.71 -15.26
CA SER A 53 -3.52 3.27 -14.87
C SER A 53 -4.04 2.59 -13.62
N PHE A 54 -4.19 3.38 -12.55
CA PHE A 54 -4.97 2.98 -11.38
C PHE A 54 -6.49 2.94 -11.63
N ALA A 55 -6.96 3.30 -12.85
CA ALA A 55 -8.39 3.22 -13.16
C ALA A 55 -8.88 1.79 -13.21
N LYS A 56 -10.19 1.64 -12.93
CA LYS A 56 -10.98 0.46 -13.27
C LYS A 56 -10.64 -0.06 -14.68
N LEU A 57 -10.39 -1.36 -14.75
CA LEU A 57 -10.12 -2.04 -16.03
C LEU A 57 -11.33 -1.92 -16.95
N ASP A 58 -11.07 -1.78 -18.25
CA ASP A 58 -12.13 -1.95 -19.24
C ASP A 58 -12.62 -3.41 -19.24
N LYS A 59 -13.85 -3.61 -19.71
CA LYS A 59 -14.51 -4.94 -19.68
C LYS A 59 -13.72 -6.01 -20.43
N ALA A 60 -13.06 -5.66 -21.55
CA ALA A 60 -12.32 -6.64 -22.34
C ALA A 60 -11.07 -7.10 -21.60
N THR A 61 -10.35 -6.17 -20.98
CA THR A 61 -9.19 -6.47 -20.12
C THR A 61 -9.60 -7.29 -18.89
N GLU A 62 -10.74 -6.98 -18.26
CA GLU A 62 -11.25 -7.76 -17.13
C GLU A 62 -11.58 -9.22 -17.53
N ILE A 63 -12.26 -9.43 -18.66
CA ILE A 63 -12.57 -10.77 -19.18
C ILE A 63 -11.29 -11.55 -19.48
N LYS A 64 -10.29 -10.88 -20.09
CA LYS A 64 -8.99 -11.48 -20.39
C LYS A 64 -8.30 -12.01 -19.12
N PHE A 65 -8.29 -11.22 -18.04
CA PHE A 65 -7.69 -11.62 -16.77
C PHE A 65 -8.48 -12.70 -16.02
N LYS A 66 -9.81 -12.71 -16.13
CA LYS A 66 -10.62 -13.84 -15.65
C LYS A 66 -10.23 -15.14 -16.36
N ASN A 67 -10.01 -15.08 -17.68
CA ASN A 67 -9.56 -16.25 -18.45
C ASN A 67 -8.17 -16.74 -18.02
N TYR A 68 -7.25 -15.83 -17.70
CA TYR A 68 -5.94 -16.20 -17.13
C TYR A 68 -6.08 -16.99 -15.84
N VAL A 69 -6.94 -16.54 -14.93
CA VAL A 69 -7.22 -17.25 -13.67
C VAL A 69 -7.81 -18.63 -13.94
N ILE A 70 -8.81 -18.72 -14.82
CA ILE A 70 -9.45 -20.00 -15.20
C ILE A 70 -8.42 -20.98 -15.77
N GLU A 71 -7.52 -20.51 -16.62
CA GLU A 71 -6.48 -21.34 -17.22
C GLU A 71 -5.50 -21.88 -16.18
N LEU A 72 -4.98 -21.01 -15.31
CA LEU A 72 -4.04 -21.42 -14.25
C LEU A 72 -4.71 -22.35 -13.22
N ASP A 73 -6.01 -22.19 -12.96
CA ASP A 73 -6.78 -23.03 -12.03
C ASP A 73 -6.97 -24.47 -12.53
N LYS A 74 -6.97 -24.68 -13.85
CA LYS A 74 -7.06 -26.03 -14.45
C LYS A 74 -5.78 -26.85 -14.24
N MET A 75 -4.64 -26.20 -14.00
CA MET A 75 -3.33 -26.85 -13.90
C MET A 75 -3.04 -27.37 -12.49
N THR A 76 -3.82 -28.36 -12.06
CA THR A 76 -3.72 -28.98 -10.73
C THR A 76 -2.49 -29.87 -10.55
N ASN A 77 -1.91 -30.34 -11.66
CA ASN A 77 -0.72 -31.19 -11.70
C ASN A 77 0.60 -30.43 -11.50
N ILE A 78 0.62 -29.09 -11.60
CA ILE A 78 1.82 -28.28 -11.40
C ILE A 78 1.92 -27.88 -9.92
N ASN A 79 2.78 -28.57 -9.18
CA ASN A 79 2.86 -28.48 -7.72
C ASN A 79 4.14 -27.80 -7.21
N THR A 80 4.74 -26.89 -7.98
CA THR A 80 5.89 -26.11 -7.53
C THR A 80 5.43 -24.92 -6.69
N ILE A 81 6.26 -24.49 -5.74
CA ILE A 81 5.95 -23.33 -4.91
C ILE A 81 5.90 -22.03 -5.74
N PHE A 82 6.74 -21.93 -6.77
CA PHE A 82 6.80 -20.78 -7.66
C PHE A 82 5.52 -20.64 -8.50
N PHE A 83 5.05 -21.73 -9.13
CA PHE A 83 3.77 -21.73 -9.84
C PHE A 83 2.60 -21.36 -8.93
N LYS A 84 2.54 -21.92 -7.71
CA LYS A 84 1.50 -21.59 -6.73
C LYS A 84 1.50 -20.12 -6.34
N ASP A 85 2.67 -19.53 -6.09
CA ASP A 85 2.81 -18.11 -5.76
C ASP A 85 2.40 -17.21 -6.93
N LEU A 86 2.80 -17.52 -8.16
CA LEU A 86 2.39 -16.78 -9.36
C LEU A 86 0.88 -16.86 -9.59
N ARG A 87 0.30 -18.06 -9.51
CA ARG A 87 -1.15 -18.26 -9.61
C ARG A 87 -1.91 -17.46 -8.53
N TYR A 88 -1.40 -17.46 -7.29
CA TYR A 88 -1.94 -16.63 -6.22
C TYR A 88 -1.86 -15.14 -6.57
N LYS A 89 -0.71 -14.65 -7.04
CA LYS A 89 -0.50 -13.24 -7.42
C LYS A 89 -1.42 -12.78 -8.54
N VAL A 90 -1.64 -13.60 -9.56
CA VAL A 90 -2.59 -13.30 -10.66
C VAL A 90 -4.02 -13.12 -10.12
N LYS A 91 -4.46 -14.00 -9.21
CA LYS A 91 -5.78 -13.87 -8.57
C LYS A 91 -5.90 -12.62 -7.71
N ILE A 92 -4.88 -12.32 -6.91
CA ILE A 92 -4.84 -11.11 -6.07
C ILE A 92 -4.92 -9.86 -6.95
N ALA A 93 -4.14 -9.77 -8.03
CA ALA A 93 -4.17 -8.63 -8.93
C ALA A 93 -5.55 -8.44 -9.58
N LEU A 94 -6.25 -9.53 -9.93
CA LEU A 94 -7.63 -9.46 -10.43
C LEU A 94 -8.58 -8.91 -9.36
N TYR A 95 -8.55 -9.43 -8.14
CA TYR A 95 -9.41 -8.92 -7.06
C TYR A 95 -9.08 -7.46 -6.68
N GLU A 96 -7.81 -7.06 -6.72
CA GLU A 96 -7.38 -5.67 -6.52
C GLU A 96 -8.00 -4.76 -7.58
N SER A 97 -8.03 -5.18 -8.85
CA SER A 97 -8.65 -4.40 -9.93
C SER A 97 -10.18 -4.25 -9.79
N GLN A 98 -10.81 -5.07 -8.96
CA GLN A 98 -12.24 -5.07 -8.68
C GLN A 98 -12.55 -4.44 -7.32
N ASN A 99 -11.53 -3.98 -6.58
CA ASN A 99 -11.63 -3.54 -5.19
C ASN A 99 -12.28 -4.59 -4.27
N ASP A 100 -12.16 -5.89 -4.59
CA ASP A 100 -12.71 -6.99 -3.80
C ASP A 100 -11.74 -7.40 -2.68
N TYR A 101 -11.64 -6.54 -1.68
CA TYR A 101 -10.76 -6.75 -0.52
C TYR A 101 -11.16 -7.96 0.33
N ASN A 102 -12.42 -8.38 0.26
CA ASN A 102 -12.89 -9.55 0.99
C ASN A 102 -12.31 -10.83 0.36
N SER A 103 -12.39 -10.95 -0.97
CA SER A 103 -11.77 -12.07 -1.69
C SER A 103 -10.24 -12.07 -1.57
N ILE A 104 -9.59 -10.89 -1.57
CA ILE A 104 -8.15 -10.78 -1.27
C ILE A 104 -7.85 -11.38 0.10
N PHE A 105 -8.55 -10.93 1.15
CA PHE A 105 -8.31 -11.43 2.50
C PHE A 105 -8.53 -12.94 2.61
N GLN A 106 -9.66 -13.45 2.09
CA GLN A 106 -9.99 -14.87 2.16
C GLN A 106 -8.96 -15.74 1.43
N LEU A 107 -8.57 -15.35 0.21
CA LEU A 107 -7.57 -16.09 -0.56
C LEU A 107 -6.20 -16.05 0.13
N SER A 108 -5.76 -14.89 0.60
CA SER A 108 -4.47 -14.74 1.29
C SER A 108 -4.44 -15.50 2.61
N ASP A 109 -5.52 -15.46 3.40
CA ASP A 109 -5.60 -16.18 4.68
C ASP A 109 -5.59 -17.70 4.49
N LYS A 110 -6.36 -18.21 3.52
CA LYS A 110 -6.33 -19.62 3.13
C LYS A 110 -4.93 -20.05 2.67
N THR A 111 -4.34 -19.30 1.73
CA THR A 111 -3.02 -19.61 1.16
C THR A 111 -1.93 -19.59 2.24
N TYR A 112 -1.99 -18.64 3.18
CA TYR A 112 -1.07 -18.59 4.31
C TYR A 112 -1.17 -19.82 5.21
N LYS A 113 -2.39 -20.22 5.60
CA LYS A 113 -2.66 -21.40 6.44
C LYS A 113 -2.20 -22.71 5.80
N GLU A 114 -2.29 -22.81 4.48
CA GLU A 114 -1.78 -23.96 3.72
C GLU A 114 -0.24 -23.94 3.63
N LEU A 115 0.34 -22.80 3.27
CA LEU A 115 1.79 -22.69 3.03
C LEU A 115 2.61 -22.85 4.31
N ILE A 116 2.14 -22.33 5.45
CA ILE A 116 2.89 -22.42 6.71
C ILE A 116 3.06 -23.87 7.20
N LYS A 117 2.13 -24.76 6.81
CA LYS A 117 2.16 -26.21 7.11
C LYS A 117 3.00 -27.01 6.10
N SER A 118 3.38 -26.42 4.97
CA SER A 118 4.12 -27.09 3.91
C SER A 118 5.58 -27.33 4.30
N LYS A 119 6.12 -28.51 3.96
CA LYS A 119 7.56 -28.82 4.12
C LYS A 119 8.44 -27.89 3.28
N ASN A 120 7.95 -27.47 2.11
CA ASN A 120 8.68 -26.60 1.17
C ASN A 120 8.30 -25.13 1.33
N LYS A 121 7.97 -24.67 2.53
CA LYS A 121 7.55 -23.28 2.77
C LYS A 121 8.65 -22.29 2.41
N SER A 122 8.25 -21.13 1.90
CA SER A 122 9.13 -19.98 1.67
C SER A 122 8.72 -18.83 2.58
N ASN A 123 9.64 -18.38 3.43
CA ASN A 123 9.39 -17.26 4.35
C ASN A 123 9.10 -15.95 3.61
N ILE A 124 9.74 -15.73 2.45
CA ILE A 124 9.51 -14.55 1.60
C ILE A 124 8.08 -14.57 1.05
N ILE A 125 7.60 -15.73 0.59
CA ILE A 125 6.23 -15.86 0.07
C ILE A 125 5.21 -15.70 1.20
N LEU A 126 5.45 -16.32 2.36
CA LEU A 126 4.60 -16.16 3.55
C LEU A 126 4.48 -14.68 3.96
N GLN A 127 5.58 -13.96 3.95
CA GLN A 127 5.61 -12.53 4.22
C GLN A 127 4.79 -11.73 3.21
N ASN A 128 4.98 -11.95 1.91
CA ASN A 128 4.22 -11.26 0.87
C ASN A 128 2.72 -11.52 1.00
N ILE A 129 2.32 -12.76 1.33
CA ILE A 129 0.92 -13.10 1.61
C ILE A 129 0.40 -12.33 2.82
N ASN A 130 1.17 -12.25 3.90
CA ASN A 130 0.76 -11.50 5.09
C ASN A 130 0.62 -10.00 4.87
N LEU A 131 1.49 -9.39 4.05
CA LEU A 131 1.32 -8.00 3.64
C LEU A 131 -0.02 -7.79 2.93
N ARG A 132 -0.44 -8.72 2.05
CA ARG A 132 -1.75 -8.67 1.40
C ARG A 132 -2.91 -8.87 2.38
N ARG A 133 -2.77 -9.73 3.40
CA ARG A 133 -3.77 -9.88 4.48
C ARG A 133 -3.93 -8.58 5.25
N ALA A 134 -2.83 -7.97 5.69
CA ALA A 134 -2.85 -6.71 6.45
C ALA A 134 -3.45 -5.58 5.62
N PHE A 135 -3.06 -5.46 4.35
CA PHE A 135 -3.62 -4.51 3.39
C PHE A 135 -5.14 -4.67 3.24
N ALA A 136 -5.61 -5.89 2.96
CA ALA A 136 -7.04 -6.16 2.79
C ALA A 136 -7.85 -5.86 4.06
N LEU A 137 -7.32 -6.21 5.24
CA LEU A 137 -7.98 -5.90 6.52
C LEU A 137 -8.12 -4.40 6.76
N ILE A 138 -7.11 -3.59 6.43
CA ILE A 138 -7.20 -2.12 6.52
C ILE A 138 -8.29 -1.60 5.58
N GLN A 139 -8.32 -2.09 4.33
CA GLN A 139 -9.34 -1.73 3.36
C GLN A 139 -10.74 -2.26 3.71
N LEU A 140 -10.87 -3.20 4.65
CA LEU A 140 -12.16 -3.66 5.18
C LEU A 140 -12.53 -2.95 6.49
N GLY A 141 -11.71 -2.01 6.98
CA GLY A 141 -11.91 -1.36 8.27
C GLY A 141 -11.65 -2.26 9.49
N ARG A 142 -11.05 -3.45 9.28
CA ARG A 142 -10.76 -4.47 10.31
C ARG A 142 -9.38 -4.21 10.93
N PHE A 143 -9.21 -3.05 11.54
CA PHE A 143 -7.90 -2.54 11.97
C PHE A 143 -7.26 -3.39 13.07
N GLU A 144 -8.03 -3.85 14.06
CA GLU A 144 -7.58 -4.72 15.14
C GLU A 144 -6.90 -5.98 14.64
N GLU A 145 -7.51 -6.62 13.65
CA GLU A 145 -6.99 -7.84 13.05
C GLU A 145 -5.70 -7.58 12.28
N SER A 146 -5.62 -6.45 11.57
CA SER A 146 -4.40 -6.02 10.88
C SER A 146 -3.26 -5.76 11.88
N ILE A 147 -3.55 -5.08 13.00
CA ILE A 147 -2.60 -4.84 14.09
C ILE A 147 -2.12 -6.16 14.71
N SER A 148 -3.02 -7.12 14.90
CA SER A 148 -2.70 -8.45 15.44
C SER A 148 -1.75 -9.22 14.52
N ILE A 149 -2.05 -9.27 13.21
CA ILE A 149 -1.16 -9.88 12.20
C ILE A 149 0.21 -9.20 12.22
N GLY A 150 0.25 -7.87 12.13
CA GLY A 150 1.51 -7.14 12.11
C GLY A 150 2.33 -7.35 13.37
N THR A 151 1.69 -7.41 14.54
CA THR A 151 2.37 -7.68 15.82
C THR A 151 2.97 -9.08 15.86
N LYS A 152 2.25 -10.09 15.37
CA LYS A 152 2.76 -11.46 15.31
C LYS A 152 3.93 -11.59 14.34
N ASP A 153 3.82 -10.96 13.17
CA ASP A 153 4.83 -11.06 12.12
C ASP A 153 6.11 -10.31 12.47
N MET A 154 6.01 -9.10 13.02
CA MET A 154 7.17 -8.34 13.47
C MET A 154 8.03 -9.11 14.48
N LYS A 155 7.43 -9.95 15.32
CA LYS A 155 8.17 -10.80 16.29
C LYS A 155 9.00 -11.88 15.61
N ASN A 156 8.60 -12.33 14.41
CA ASN A 156 9.25 -13.42 13.69
C ASN A 156 10.21 -12.93 12.60
N LEU A 157 10.25 -11.62 12.35
CA LEU A 157 11.10 -11.00 11.34
C LEU A 157 12.33 -10.35 12.00
N PRO A 158 13.52 -10.45 11.39
CA PRO A 158 14.68 -9.72 11.87
C PRO A 158 14.40 -8.20 11.86
N SER A 159 14.65 -7.53 12.99
CA SER A 159 14.56 -6.06 13.07
C SER A 159 15.45 -5.42 12.00
N GLY A 160 14.98 -4.32 11.42
CA GLY A 160 15.69 -3.61 10.37
C GLY A 160 15.67 -4.26 8.98
N SER A 161 15.10 -5.46 8.82
CA SER A 161 14.91 -6.06 7.50
C SER A 161 13.82 -5.30 6.70
N LEU A 162 13.93 -5.27 5.37
CA LEU A 162 12.91 -4.63 4.50
C LEU A 162 11.50 -5.15 4.80
N GLY A 163 11.40 -6.46 4.98
CA GLY A 163 10.16 -7.11 5.31
C GLY A 163 9.57 -6.71 6.67
N TRP A 164 10.42 -6.47 7.67
CA TRP A 164 10.01 -5.93 8.97
C TRP A 164 9.44 -4.51 8.83
N TYR A 165 10.08 -3.65 8.03
CA TYR A 165 9.57 -2.30 7.76
C TYR A 165 8.22 -2.29 7.05
N PHE A 166 8.01 -3.19 6.09
CA PHE A 166 6.74 -3.28 5.37
C PHE A 166 5.58 -3.70 6.26
N ILE A 167 5.80 -4.66 7.16
CA ILE A 167 4.75 -5.06 8.08
C ILE A 167 4.53 -4.02 9.19
N ALA A 168 5.62 -3.37 9.66
CA ALA A 168 5.54 -2.28 10.63
C ALA A 168 4.75 -1.10 10.06
N HIS A 169 4.95 -0.79 8.77
CA HIS A 169 4.18 0.22 8.04
C HIS A 169 2.67 -0.07 8.06
N TYR A 170 2.23 -1.26 7.63
CA TYR A 170 0.79 -1.58 7.64
C TYR A 170 0.21 -1.63 9.07
N LYS A 171 0.99 -2.09 10.06
CA LYS A 171 0.59 -2.00 11.47
C LYS A 171 0.43 -0.55 11.91
N LEU A 172 1.38 0.33 11.60
CA LEU A 172 1.33 1.76 11.91
C LEU A 172 0.11 2.40 11.27
N LYS A 173 -0.15 2.07 10.01
CA LYS A 173 -1.33 2.52 9.28
C LYS A 173 -2.63 2.14 9.99
N ALA A 174 -2.77 0.87 10.37
CA ALA A 174 -3.95 0.40 11.10
C ALA A 174 -4.11 1.09 12.48
N LEU A 175 -3.01 1.36 13.19
CA LEU A 175 -3.04 2.11 14.45
C LEU A 175 -3.54 3.55 14.26
N LEU A 176 -3.07 4.25 13.23
CA LEU A 176 -3.51 5.61 12.91
C LEU A 176 -5.00 5.67 12.55
N TYR A 177 -5.48 4.69 11.78
CA TYR A 177 -6.89 4.60 11.37
C TYR A 177 -7.82 4.23 12.52
N LYS A 178 -7.33 3.44 13.48
CA LYS A 178 -8.03 3.15 14.73
C LYS A 178 -7.93 4.30 15.76
N ALA A 179 -7.21 5.38 15.45
CA ALA A 179 -6.89 6.46 16.38
C ALA A 179 -6.13 6.02 17.65
N ASP A 180 -5.39 4.90 17.59
CA ASP A 180 -4.45 4.49 18.65
C ASP A 180 -3.11 5.21 18.47
N TYR A 181 -3.13 6.52 18.71
CA TYR A 181 -1.97 7.38 18.48
C TYR A 181 -0.81 7.08 19.44
N GLY A 182 -1.10 6.61 20.66
CA GLY A 182 -0.06 6.26 21.63
C GLY A 182 0.83 5.11 21.12
N ASN A 183 0.22 4.03 20.61
CA ASN A 183 1.00 2.94 20.02
C ASN A 183 1.57 3.30 18.65
N ALA A 184 0.91 4.17 17.87
CA ALA A 184 1.48 4.68 16.62
C ALA A 184 2.78 5.46 16.85
N ILE A 185 2.83 6.35 17.87
CA ILE A 185 4.02 7.12 18.25
C ILE A 185 5.16 6.19 18.67
N LYS A 186 4.88 5.18 19.49
CA LYS A 186 5.89 4.18 19.89
C LYS A 186 6.45 3.44 18.68
N LEU A 187 5.59 3.04 17.74
CA LEU A 187 5.99 2.27 16.57
C LEU A 187 6.80 3.10 15.57
N ILE A 188 6.38 4.33 15.24
CA ILE A 188 7.16 5.18 14.34
C ILE A 188 8.53 5.50 14.94
N LYS A 189 8.61 5.74 16.26
CA LYS A 189 9.88 5.95 16.96
C LYS A 189 10.80 4.74 16.80
N LEU A 190 10.28 3.53 17.07
CA LEU A 190 11.03 2.27 16.89
C LEU A 190 11.53 2.11 15.45
N MET A 191 10.70 2.43 14.45
CA MET A 191 11.07 2.33 13.04
C MET A 191 12.20 3.30 12.65
N LEU A 192 12.16 4.54 13.14
CA LEU A 192 13.13 5.59 12.80
C LEU A 192 14.45 5.44 13.54
N GLU A 193 14.44 4.90 14.76
CA GLU A 193 15.63 4.66 15.58
C GLU A 193 16.38 3.37 15.19
N ASP A 194 15.73 2.46 14.46
CA ASP A 194 16.38 1.23 14.00
C ASP A 194 17.50 1.52 12.96
N PRO A 195 18.71 0.96 13.11
CA PRO A 195 19.84 1.23 12.21
C PRO A 195 19.57 0.92 10.73
N GLY A 196 18.65 -0.01 10.45
CA GLY A 196 18.21 -0.37 9.10
C GLY A 196 17.52 0.77 8.36
N PHE A 197 16.99 1.77 9.06
CA PHE A 197 16.26 2.90 8.46
C PHE A 197 17.14 3.67 7.48
N SER A 198 18.42 3.83 7.82
CA SER A 198 19.42 4.50 6.99
C SER A 198 19.61 3.84 5.63
N LYS A 199 19.36 2.52 5.53
CA LYS A 199 19.52 1.70 4.33
C LYS A 199 18.27 1.65 3.46
N LEU A 200 17.14 2.18 3.92
CA LEU A 200 15.91 2.21 3.15
C LEU A 200 16.02 3.13 1.93
N GLY A 201 15.31 2.75 0.86
CA GLY A 201 15.19 3.57 -0.34
C GLY A 201 14.47 4.90 -0.06
N GLY A 202 14.75 5.92 -0.89
CA GLY A 202 14.22 7.27 -0.73
C GLY A 202 12.70 7.33 -0.56
N ASN A 203 11.95 6.57 -1.37
CA ASN A 203 10.49 6.53 -1.32
C ASN A 203 9.94 6.10 0.05
N HIS A 204 10.61 5.18 0.75
CA HIS A 204 10.16 4.72 2.07
C HIS A 204 10.52 5.72 3.15
N LYS A 205 11.69 6.36 3.05
CA LYS A 205 12.07 7.46 3.94
C LYS A 205 11.10 8.63 3.81
N GLU A 206 10.67 8.93 2.59
CA GLU A 206 9.67 9.95 2.29
C GLU A 206 8.30 9.58 2.91
N LEU A 207 7.81 8.36 2.67
CA LEU A 207 6.56 7.86 3.25
C LEU A 207 6.56 7.92 4.78
N PHE A 208 7.63 7.44 5.43
CA PHE A 208 7.74 7.43 6.89
C PHE A 208 7.95 8.83 7.46
N GLY A 209 8.66 9.71 6.76
CA GLY A 209 8.78 11.12 7.12
C GLY A 209 7.45 11.86 7.02
N ALA A 210 6.68 11.63 5.96
CA ALA A 210 5.33 12.18 5.82
C ALA A 210 4.42 11.65 6.94
N THR A 211 4.49 10.35 7.22
CA THR A 211 3.73 9.71 8.32
C THR A 211 4.07 10.34 9.67
N LEU A 212 5.36 10.57 9.96
CA LEU A 212 5.79 11.30 11.15
C LEU A 212 5.21 12.73 11.19
N GLY A 213 5.23 13.45 10.07
CA GLY A 213 4.65 14.80 10.00
C GLY A 213 3.14 14.83 10.28
N TYR A 214 2.38 13.84 9.81
CA TYR A 214 0.97 13.67 10.17
C TYR A 214 0.77 13.37 11.66
N ILE A 215 1.63 12.57 12.27
CA ILE A 215 1.60 12.32 13.72
C ILE A 215 1.87 13.61 14.50
N HIS A 216 2.79 14.47 14.03
CA HIS A 216 2.99 15.81 14.61
C HIS A 216 1.72 16.67 14.50
N LEU A 217 1.01 16.66 13.37
CA LEU A 217 -0.27 17.38 13.24
C LEU A 217 -1.31 16.90 14.26
N ILE A 218 -1.44 15.58 14.44
CA ILE A 218 -2.33 14.95 15.43
C ILE A 218 -1.97 15.39 16.86
N VAL A 219 -0.68 15.33 17.21
CA VAL A 219 -0.18 15.72 18.54
C VAL A 219 -0.42 17.19 18.81
N ASN A 220 -0.09 18.07 17.85
CA ASN A 220 -0.31 19.52 17.98
C ASN A 220 -1.79 19.87 18.13
N ALA A 221 -2.69 19.10 17.50
CA ALA A 221 -4.12 19.26 17.64
C ALA A 221 -4.68 18.75 18.98
N GLY A 222 -3.87 18.10 19.83
CA GLY A 222 -4.28 17.52 21.10
C GLY A 222 -5.07 16.21 20.98
N LEU A 223 -5.05 15.57 19.81
CA LEU A 223 -5.81 14.32 19.58
C LEU A 223 -5.11 13.09 20.19
N ALA A 224 -3.80 13.17 20.40
CA ALA A 224 -3.00 12.12 21.04
C ALA A 224 -2.86 12.32 22.56
N GLY A 225 -3.67 13.17 23.19
CA GLY A 225 -3.50 13.59 24.58
C GLY A 225 -2.74 14.91 24.71
N ASP A 226 -2.13 15.17 25.87
CA ASP A 226 -1.43 16.42 26.17
C ASP A 226 -0.26 16.66 25.19
N PRO A 227 -0.32 17.71 24.34
CA PRO A 227 0.73 18.00 23.37
C PRO A 227 2.10 18.21 24.00
N ILE A 228 2.17 18.84 25.18
CA ILE A 228 3.44 19.16 25.84
C ILE A 228 4.16 17.88 26.27
N LYS A 229 3.40 16.87 26.72
CA LYS A 229 3.95 15.56 27.08
C LYS A 229 4.30 14.74 25.85
N MET A 230 3.42 14.73 24.85
CA MET A 230 3.59 13.89 23.66
C MET A 230 4.72 14.34 22.76
N VAL A 231 4.96 15.65 22.61
CA VAL A 231 6.10 16.16 21.82
C VAL A 231 7.45 15.69 22.37
N LYS A 232 7.58 15.50 23.69
CA LYS A 232 8.84 15.03 24.31
C LYS A 232 9.20 13.59 23.95
N VAL A 233 8.22 12.75 23.66
CA VAL A 233 8.45 11.33 23.30
C VAL A 233 8.46 11.10 21.79
N LEU A 234 8.00 12.08 21.02
CA LEU A 234 7.90 12.01 19.57
C LEU A 234 9.26 12.35 18.90
N PRO A 235 9.69 11.61 17.87
CA PRO A 235 10.87 11.99 17.10
C PRO A 235 10.75 13.40 16.53
N GLU A 236 11.87 14.14 16.53
CA GLU A 236 11.90 15.52 16.02
C GLU A 236 11.50 15.55 14.54
N PHE A 237 10.64 16.49 14.17
CA PHE A 237 10.22 16.70 12.79
C PHE A 237 10.29 18.18 12.43
N LYS A 238 11.08 18.50 11.41
CA LYS A 238 11.16 19.85 10.84
C LYS A 238 10.59 19.84 9.43
N ILE A 239 9.39 20.39 9.28
CA ILE A 239 8.70 20.45 7.98
C ILE A 239 9.56 21.08 6.88
N GLY A 240 10.29 22.16 7.16
CA GLY A 240 11.18 22.79 6.17
C GLY A 240 12.33 21.86 5.73
N LYS A 241 12.96 21.15 6.67
CA LYS A 241 14.00 20.16 6.36
C LYS A 241 13.43 18.98 5.56
N PHE A 242 12.23 18.53 5.90
CA PHE A 242 11.55 17.45 5.19
C PHE A 242 11.23 17.85 3.75
N LEU A 243 10.58 19.00 3.53
CA LEU A 243 10.23 19.49 2.20
C LEU A 243 11.45 19.75 1.32
N ASN A 244 12.56 20.24 1.87
CA ASN A 244 13.80 20.46 1.13
C ASN A 244 14.54 19.16 0.78
N ALA A 245 14.34 18.10 1.55
CA ALA A 245 14.97 16.80 1.32
C ALA A 245 14.23 15.96 0.27
N ILE A 246 12.98 16.31 -0.05
CA ILE A 246 12.19 15.62 -1.06
C ILE A 246 12.56 16.15 -2.44
N PRO A 247 12.98 15.29 -3.39
CA PRO A 247 13.22 15.71 -4.75
C PRO A 247 11.91 16.24 -5.35
N VAL A 248 11.94 17.52 -5.75
CA VAL A 248 10.85 18.19 -6.46
C VAL A 248 10.62 17.42 -7.77
N PHE A 249 9.47 16.73 -7.88
CA PHE A 249 9.05 15.91 -9.03
C PHE A 249 9.73 14.54 -9.21
N SER A 250 9.75 13.71 -8.16
CA SER A 250 9.79 12.25 -8.40
C SER A 250 8.43 11.81 -8.97
N LYS A 251 8.43 11.01 -10.05
CA LYS A 251 7.21 10.38 -10.62
C LYS A 251 6.43 9.79 -9.44
N ASP A 252 5.20 10.25 -9.22
CA ASP A 252 4.38 9.94 -8.04
C ASP A 252 4.01 8.45 -7.98
N LYS A 253 4.97 7.59 -7.65
CA LYS A 253 4.84 6.13 -7.73
C LYS A 253 3.90 5.58 -6.65
N LEU A 254 3.72 6.31 -5.55
CA LEU A 254 2.93 5.87 -4.39
C LEU A 254 1.70 6.73 -4.13
N GLY A 255 1.49 7.84 -4.86
CA GLY A 255 0.37 8.76 -4.61
C GLY A 255 0.59 9.67 -3.39
N ILE A 256 1.76 9.65 -2.77
CA ILE A 256 2.01 10.34 -1.48
C ILE A 256 2.19 11.86 -1.63
N ASN A 257 2.34 12.36 -2.86
CA ASN A 257 2.54 13.80 -3.08
C ASN A 257 1.36 14.62 -2.58
N VAL A 258 0.11 14.16 -2.78
CA VAL A 258 -1.06 14.86 -2.25
C VAL A 258 -1.04 14.87 -0.72
N SER A 259 -0.62 13.78 -0.07
CA SER A 259 -0.47 13.72 1.38
C SER A 259 0.54 14.74 1.87
N ILE A 260 1.67 14.89 1.19
CA ILE A 260 2.70 15.87 1.55
C ILE A 260 2.18 17.30 1.40
N LEU A 261 1.44 17.59 0.31
CA LEU A 261 0.83 18.90 0.10
C LEU A 261 -0.20 19.22 1.20
N LEU A 262 -1.10 18.29 1.51
CA LEU A 262 -2.09 18.46 2.56
C LEU A 262 -1.46 18.58 3.95
N MET A 263 -0.42 17.79 4.24
CA MET A 263 0.36 17.89 5.47
C MET A 263 0.98 19.28 5.62
N HIS A 264 1.61 19.81 4.55
CA HIS A 264 2.19 21.14 4.57
C HIS A 264 1.15 22.22 4.86
N ILE A 265 -0.03 22.14 4.22
CA ILE A 265 -1.16 23.04 4.49
C ILE A 265 -1.59 22.94 5.95
N GLY A 266 -1.69 21.73 6.51
CA GLY A 266 -1.99 21.53 7.93
C GLY A 266 -1.01 22.25 8.86
N PHE A 267 0.30 22.19 8.58
CA PHE A 267 1.30 22.91 9.36
C PHE A 267 1.19 24.43 9.21
N LEU A 268 0.89 24.94 8.01
CA LEU A 268 0.68 26.38 7.78
C LEU A 268 -0.54 26.90 8.54
N LEU A 269 -1.63 26.12 8.57
CA LEU A 269 -2.84 26.44 9.34
C LEU A 269 -2.55 26.50 10.84
N GLN A 270 -1.88 25.50 11.41
CA GLN A 270 -1.49 25.49 12.83
C GLN A 270 -0.60 26.69 13.22
N ARG A 271 0.14 27.24 12.26
CA ARG A 271 1.00 28.44 12.43
C ARG A 271 0.29 29.75 12.09
N LYS A 272 -0.99 29.71 11.71
CA LYS A 272 -1.78 30.86 11.22
C LYS A 272 -1.11 31.60 10.05
N ASN A 273 -0.31 30.91 9.24
CA ASN A 273 0.34 31.50 8.07
C ASN A 273 -0.54 31.35 6.83
N TYR A 274 -1.61 32.13 6.79
CA TYR A 274 -2.64 32.04 5.73
C TYR A 274 -2.14 32.53 4.37
N ASN A 275 -1.28 33.54 4.33
CA ASN A 275 -0.70 34.05 3.08
C ASN A 275 0.07 32.95 2.32
N ALA A 276 0.89 32.17 3.03
CA ALA A 276 1.61 31.07 2.43
C ALA A 276 0.71 29.94 1.88
N ILE A 277 -0.53 29.82 2.38
CA ILE A 277 -1.53 28.88 1.85
C ILE A 277 -2.16 29.45 0.57
N ILE A 278 -2.53 30.75 0.59
CA ILE A 278 -3.09 31.46 -0.55
C ILE A 278 -2.13 31.38 -1.74
N ASP A 279 -0.84 31.65 -1.54
CA ASP A 279 0.18 31.59 -2.59
C ASP A 279 0.31 30.20 -3.24
N ARG A 280 -0.11 29.15 -2.56
CA ARG A 280 -0.01 27.75 -3.01
C ARG A 280 -1.31 27.21 -3.58
N ILE A 281 -2.43 27.91 -3.42
CA ILE A 281 -3.74 27.33 -3.71
C ILE A 281 -3.93 26.98 -5.18
N ASP A 282 -3.38 27.79 -6.09
CA ASP A 282 -3.50 27.54 -7.52
C ASP A 282 -2.64 26.37 -7.97
N SER A 283 -1.45 26.19 -7.38
CA SER A 283 -0.63 24.99 -7.61
C SER A 283 -1.34 23.72 -7.15
N LEU A 284 -2.09 23.78 -6.04
CA LEU A 284 -2.88 22.66 -5.53
C LEU A 284 -4.06 22.34 -6.46
N LYS A 285 -4.78 23.36 -6.96
CA LYS A 285 -5.84 23.17 -7.96
C LYS A 285 -5.31 22.54 -9.24
N GLN A 286 -4.16 22.99 -9.72
CA GLN A 286 -3.51 22.43 -10.92
C GLN A 286 -3.11 20.96 -10.70
N TYR A 287 -2.56 20.62 -9.53
CA TYR A 287 -2.26 19.24 -9.19
C TYR A 287 -3.52 18.36 -9.19
N ALA A 288 -4.59 18.81 -8.50
CA ALA A 288 -5.86 18.08 -8.48
C ALA A 288 -6.44 17.89 -9.88
N TYR A 289 -6.41 18.95 -10.69
CA TYR A 289 -6.84 18.89 -12.08
C TYR A 289 -5.98 17.94 -12.91
N LYS A 290 -4.68 17.83 -12.66
CA LYS A 290 -3.80 16.97 -13.47
C LYS A 290 -3.85 15.50 -13.06
N TYR A 291 -3.98 15.21 -11.76
CA TYR A 291 -3.75 13.87 -11.21
C TYR A 291 -4.96 13.22 -10.50
N LEU A 292 -6.00 13.99 -10.11
CA LEU A 292 -7.11 13.49 -9.29
C LEU A 292 -8.47 13.49 -10.03
N ARG A 293 -8.48 12.97 -11.27
CA ARG A 293 -9.68 12.94 -12.14
C ARG A 293 -10.51 11.66 -12.07
N LYS A 294 -10.05 10.64 -11.35
CA LYS A 294 -10.64 9.30 -11.37
C LYS A 294 -11.35 8.99 -10.06
N ASP A 295 -12.29 8.04 -10.10
CA ASP A 295 -13.06 7.60 -8.92
C ASP A 295 -12.14 7.15 -7.78
N ASP A 296 -11.02 6.48 -8.09
CA ASP A 296 -10.03 5.99 -7.12
C ASP A 296 -9.17 7.12 -6.48
N THR A 297 -9.49 8.39 -6.76
CA THR A 297 -8.87 9.58 -6.17
C THR A 297 -9.91 10.54 -5.57
N PHE A 298 -11.15 10.06 -5.41
CA PHE A 298 -12.29 10.88 -5.02
C PHE A 298 -12.09 11.57 -3.68
N ARG A 299 -11.65 10.85 -2.64
CA ARG A 299 -11.52 11.43 -1.29
C ARG A 299 -10.42 12.48 -1.27
N SER A 300 -9.29 12.22 -1.92
CA SER A 300 -8.22 13.21 -2.10
C SER A 300 -8.69 14.47 -2.83
N ASN A 301 -9.53 14.32 -3.86
CA ASN A 301 -10.12 15.44 -4.59
C ASN A 301 -11.09 16.25 -3.69
N CYS A 302 -11.95 15.59 -2.92
CA CYS A 302 -12.80 16.24 -1.93
C CYS A 302 -11.97 17.04 -0.92
N MET A 303 -10.92 16.44 -0.36
CA MET A 303 -10.04 17.09 0.60
C MET A 303 -9.38 18.35 0.05
N ILE A 304 -8.85 18.30 -1.17
CA ILE A 304 -8.28 19.49 -1.83
C ILE A 304 -9.36 20.55 -2.08
N LYS A 305 -10.53 20.17 -2.60
CA LYS A 305 -11.63 21.12 -2.85
C LYS A 305 -12.07 21.80 -1.56
N MET A 306 -12.14 21.09 -0.44
CA MET A 306 -12.46 21.67 0.86
C MET A 306 -11.43 22.71 1.29
N VAL A 307 -10.14 22.46 1.10
CA VAL A 307 -9.07 23.44 1.37
C VAL A 307 -9.23 24.68 0.47
N VAL A 308 -9.55 24.51 -0.82
CA VAL A 308 -9.83 25.64 -1.73
C VAL A 308 -11.05 26.46 -1.30
N GLN A 309 -12.08 25.82 -0.76
CA GLN A 309 -13.23 26.54 -0.23
C GLN A 309 -12.90 27.26 1.09
N MET A 310 -12.03 26.69 1.93
CA MET A 310 -11.53 27.36 3.13
C MET A 310 -10.80 28.67 2.80
N THR A 311 -9.98 28.69 1.74
CA THR A 311 -9.33 29.95 1.30
C THR A 311 -10.34 30.97 0.79
N LYS A 312 -11.39 30.55 0.06
CA LYS A 312 -12.48 31.44 -0.40
C LYS A 312 -13.37 31.95 0.74
N ALA A 313 -13.37 31.25 1.87
CA ALA A 313 -14.03 31.67 3.09
C ALA A 313 -13.15 32.60 3.95
N ASP A 314 -11.98 33.00 3.45
CA ASP A 314 -10.99 33.82 4.17
C ASP A 314 -10.59 33.19 5.51
N PHE A 315 -10.56 31.85 5.55
CA PHE A 315 -10.32 31.05 6.76
C PHE A 315 -11.30 31.33 7.92
N ASN A 316 -12.44 31.97 7.64
CA ASN A 316 -13.48 32.16 8.65
C ASN A 316 -14.15 30.80 8.97
N PRO A 317 -14.23 30.38 10.26
CA PRO A 317 -14.76 29.06 10.63
C PRO A 317 -16.18 28.80 10.14
N ILE A 318 -17.08 29.76 10.34
CA ILE A 318 -18.51 29.64 10.02
C ILE A 318 -18.71 29.57 8.51
N ARG A 319 -18.06 30.46 7.75
CA ARG A 319 -18.12 30.45 6.28
C ARG A 319 -17.49 29.18 5.71
N THR A 320 -16.36 28.74 6.27
CA THR A 320 -15.68 27.51 5.84
C THR A 320 -16.59 26.31 6.01
N GLU A 321 -17.22 26.15 7.16
CA GLU A 321 -18.16 25.05 7.42
C GLU A 321 -19.33 25.07 6.43
N ARG A 322 -19.94 26.24 6.21
CA ARG A 322 -21.01 26.39 5.21
C ARG A 322 -20.56 25.97 3.82
N TYR A 323 -19.39 26.45 3.36
CA TYR A 323 -18.89 26.23 1.99
C TYR A 323 -18.41 24.80 1.75
N THR A 324 -18.05 24.07 2.81
CA THR A 324 -17.50 22.71 2.72
C THR A 324 -18.48 21.62 3.12
N SER A 325 -19.66 21.98 3.66
CA SER A 325 -20.66 21.04 4.17
C SER A 325 -20.99 19.89 3.20
N ASP A 326 -21.29 20.19 1.93
CA ASP A 326 -21.63 19.16 0.95
C ASP A 326 -20.42 18.30 0.55
N LEU A 327 -19.23 18.91 0.43
CA LEU A 327 -17.98 18.19 0.15
C LEU A 327 -17.59 17.25 1.30
N TYR A 328 -17.82 17.68 2.54
CA TYR A 328 -17.57 16.90 3.73
C TYR A 328 -18.53 15.71 3.83
N LYS A 329 -19.84 15.92 3.56
CA LYS A 329 -20.81 14.82 3.46
C LYS A 329 -20.42 13.80 2.40
N GLN A 330 -19.96 14.26 1.24
CA GLN A 330 -19.46 13.38 0.16
C GLN A 330 -18.24 12.57 0.61
N LEU A 331 -17.30 13.20 1.33
CA LEU A 331 -16.14 12.54 1.90
C LEU A 331 -16.56 11.43 2.88
N GLU A 332 -17.48 11.70 3.79
CA GLU A 332 -17.96 10.72 4.78
C GLU A 332 -18.74 9.55 4.17
N GLN A 333 -19.47 9.80 3.07
CA GLN A 333 -20.21 8.76 2.36
C GLN A 333 -19.29 7.71 1.72
N VAL A 334 -18.18 8.16 1.13
CA VAL A 334 -17.19 7.28 0.52
C VAL A 334 -16.13 6.92 1.54
N LYS A 335 -16.41 5.93 2.40
CA LYS A 335 -15.42 5.41 3.35
C LYS A 335 -14.19 4.90 2.59
N LEU A 336 -13.01 5.00 3.20
CA LEU A 336 -11.79 4.35 2.66
C LEU A 336 -12.07 2.88 2.33
N ALA A 337 -12.82 2.21 3.20
CA ALA A 337 -13.25 0.84 2.96
C ALA A 337 -14.17 0.77 1.75
N GLY A 338 -13.62 0.29 0.62
CA GLY A 338 -14.33 0.17 -0.66
C GLY A 338 -14.18 1.37 -1.60
N SER A 339 -13.43 2.43 -1.25
CA SER A 339 -13.24 3.58 -2.15
C SER A 339 -12.32 3.30 -3.34
N GLY A 340 -11.57 2.20 -3.32
CA GLY A 340 -10.51 1.93 -4.32
C GLY A 340 -9.26 2.79 -4.12
N GLU A 341 -9.32 3.77 -3.22
CA GLU A 341 -8.24 4.73 -3.02
C GLU A 341 -7.04 4.03 -2.38
N ASN A 342 -5.86 4.41 -2.87
CA ASN A 342 -4.61 3.87 -2.38
C ASN A 342 -4.42 4.30 -0.91
N ILE A 343 -4.33 3.33 0.00
CA ILE A 343 -4.13 3.61 1.42
C ILE A 343 -2.82 4.35 1.70
N GLU A 344 -1.85 4.33 0.79
CA GLU A 344 -0.63 5.12 0.94
C GLU A 344 -0.88 6.63 0.76
N THR A 345 -1.88 7.01 -0.03
CA THR A 345 -2.26 8.40 -0.32
C THR A 345 -2.88 9.08 0.92
N GLU A 346 -3.83 8.41 1.58
CA GLU A 346 -4.53 9.01 2.71
C GLU A 346 -3.83 8.62 4.02
N ILE A 347 -2.70 9.24 4.41
CA ILE A 347 -1.88 8.77 5.55
C ILE A 347 -2.68 8.57 6.85
N ILE A 348 -3.58 9.49 7.18
CA ILE A 348 -4.58 9.40 8.25
C ILE A 348 -5.97 9.63 7.66
N PRO A 349 -7.06 9.19 8.31
CA PRO A 349 -8.41 9.46 7.82
C PRO A 349 -8.61 10.94 7.49
N TYR A 350 -9.10 11.26 6.30
CA TYR A 350 -9.27 12.66 5.89
C TYR A 350 -10.28 13.41 6.77
N GLU A 351 -11.23 12.72 7.38
CA GLU A 351 -12.13 13.27 8.38
C GLU A 351 -11.35 13.79 9.60
N VAL A 352 -10.35 13.03 10.05
CA VAL A 352 -9.44 13.45 11.15
C VAL A 352 -8.58 14.62 10.71
N LEU A 353 -7.99 14.55 9.51
CA LEU A 353 -7.17 15.65 8.98
C LEU A 353 -7.97 16.94 8.84
N TRP A 354 -9.18 16.86 8.30
CA TRP A 354 -10.08 17.99 8.18
C TRP A 354 -10.47 18.56 9.54
N GLY A 355 -10.75 17.69 10.52
CA GLY A 355 -10.97 18.10 11.91
C GLY A 355 -9.80 18.90 12.49
N ILE A 356 -8.56 18.44 12.25
CA ILE A 356 -7.34 19.17 12.64
C ILE A 356 -7.28 20.55 11.96
N MET A 357 -7.55 20.61 10.65
CA MET A 357 -7.52 21.86 9.89
C MET A 357 -8.60 22.85 10.35
N LYS A 358 -9.82 22.39 10.62
CA LYS A 358 -10.91 23.22 11.17
C LYS A 358 -10.56 23.78 12.54
N LYS A 359 -9.98 22.97 13.43
CA LYS A 359 -9.56 23.42 14.76
C LYS A 359 -8.49 24.52 14.69
N ALA A 360 -7.66 24.52 13.65
CA ALA A 360 -6.59 25.51 13.51
C ALA A 360 -7.06 26.92 13.09
N ILE A 361 -8.27 27.03 12.51
CA ILE A 361 -8.87 28.31 12.11
C ILE A 361 -9.87 28.87 13.14
N GLN A 362 -10.21 28.07 14.16
CA GLN A 362 -10.93 28.52 15.37
C GLN A 362 -9.98 29.31 16.26
#